data_AF-A0A952AL77-F1
#
_entry.id   AF-A0A952AL77-F1
#
_cell.length_a   1.000
_cell.length_b   1.000
_cell.length_c   1.000
_cell.angle_alpha   90.00
_cell.angle_beta   90.00
_cell.angle_gamma   90.00
#
_symmetry.space_group_name_H-M   'P 1'
#
loop_
_entity.id
_entity.type
_entity.pdbx_description
1 polymer ?
#
loop_
_entity_poly.entity_id
_entity_poly.type
_entity_poly.pdbx_seq_one_letter_code
_entity_poly.pdbx_strand_id
1 'polypeptide(L)'
;MFFGRPQLNPVITTLIVSDLFLYFGLGLISPIFGIFILENIPGANLETIGTAAAVYWIARIFSVVPICWVLDRVRGEKDEYYAVLIGTLVVSFLPLLYIFVTSATQLYMVEFTKGVFYSMMTPAWRILFTKFADRKKVGFSWSIEDIGIGVATATSAYFGALIAEKFGFPVLFMLVSVMSLVASYFLTRLYREEKINRSQRLLKSIRKLIPFR
;
A
#
# COMPACT_ATOMS: atom_id res chain seq x y z
N MET A 1 15.76 -34.96 -1.70
CA MET A 1 15.08 -34.15 -2.73
C MET A 1 13.58 -34.22 -2.48
N PHE A 2 13.02 -33.25 -1.75
CA PHE A 2 11.58 -33.10 -1.56
C PHE A 2 11.25 -31.60 -1.64
N PHE A 3 11.33 -31.03 -2.86
CA PHE A 3 10.72 -29.74 -3.14
C PHE A 3 9.21 -29.94 -3.29
N GLY A 4 8.53 -30.22 -2.17
CA GLY A 4 7.09 -29.95 -2.11
C GLY A 4 6.91 -28.46 -2.31
N ARG A 5 6.22 -28.04 -3.38
CA ARG A 5 5.98 -26.63 -3.70
C ARG A 5 5.55 -25.91 -2.42
N PRO A 6 6.29 -24.91 -1.92
CA PRO A 6 5.87 -24.18 -0.73
C PRO A 6 4.56 -23.46 -1.06
N GLN A 7 3.45 -24.03 -0.59
CA GLN A 7 2.15 -23.40 -0.72
C GLN A 7 2.10 -22.22 0.25
N LEU A 8 1.90 -21.02 -0.29
CA LEU A 8 1.71 -19.83 0.52
C LEU A 8 0.36 -19.88 1.21
N ASN A 9 0.27 -19.23 2.38
CA ASN A 9 -1.02 -19.00 3.02
C ASN A 9 -1.90 -18.18 2.06
N PRO A 10 -3.18 -18.54 1.84
CA PRO A 10 -4.08 -17.75 1.00
C PRO A 10 -4.07 -16.24 1.36
N VAL A 11 -3.98 -15.91 2.66
CA VAL A 11 -3.95 -14.51 3.12
C VAL A 11 -2.72 -13.79 2.59
N ILE A 12 -1.56 -14.45 2.65
CA ILE A 12 -0.30 -13.93 2.12
C ILE A 12 -0.36 -13.81 0.60
N THR A 13 -0.97 -14.78 -0.07
CA THR A 13 -1.17 -14.73 -1.52
C THR A 13 -2.03 -13.54 -1.91
N THR A 14 -3.12 -13.28 -1.20
CA THR A 14 -4.01 -12.13 -1.41
C THR A 14 -3.29 -10.80 -1.16
N LEU A 15 -2.48 -10.70 -0.10
CA LEU A 15 -1.64 -9.52 0.17
C LEU A 15 -0.61 -9.28 -0.95
N ILE A 16 0.10 -10.32 -1.40
CA ILE A 16 1.09 -10.23 -2.48
C ILE A 16 0.43 -9.81 -3.80
N VAL A 17 -0.72 -10.39 -4.14
CA VAL A 17 -1.45 -10.02 -5.36
C VAL A 17 -1.91 -8.58 -5.29
N SER A 18 -2.44 -8.13 -4.15
CA SER A 18 -2.77 -6.71 -3.93
C SER A 18 -1.55 -5.82 -4.16
N ASP A 19 -0.41 -6.13 -3.55
CA ASP A 19 0.81 -5.33 -3.67
C ASP A 19 1.34 -5.30 -5.10
N LEU A 20 1.25 -6.41 -5.84
CA LEU A 20 1.62 -6.43 -7.25
C LEU A 20 0.88 -5.35 -8.04
N PHE A 21 -0.44 -5.24 -7.88
CA PHE A 21 -1.23 -4.20 -8.56
C PHE A 21 -0.93 -2.80 -8.04
N LEU A 22 -0.75 -2.65 -6.72
CA LEU A 22 -0.45 -1.36 -6.10
C LEU A 22 0.90 -0.83 -6.59
N TYR A 23 1.95 -1.64 -6.51
CA TYR A 23 3.31 -1.27 -6.94
C TYR A 23 3.45 -1.19 -8.45
N PHE A 24 2.65 -1.93 -9.23
CA PHE A 24 2.54 -1.66 -10.66
C PHE A 24 1.96 -0.27 -10.90
N GLY A 25 0.86 0.09 -10.24
CA GLY A 25 0.28 1.44 -10.31
C GLY A 25 1.28 2.53 -9.94
N LEU A 26 1.91 2.43 -8.76
CA LEU A 26 2.88 3.42 -8.28
C LEU A 26 4.15 3.48 -9.14
N GLY A 27 4.59 2.34 -9.66
CA GLY A 27 5.78 2.25 -10.51
C GLY A 27 5.61 2.94 -11.87
N LEU A 28 4.36 3.06 -12.39
CA LEU A 28 4.07 3.83 -13.60
C LEU A 28 4.53 5.28 -13.51
N ILE A 29 4.52 5.86 -12.31
CA ILE A 29 4.78 7.29 -12.13
C ILE A 29 6.08 7.59 -11.37
N SER A 30 6.53 6.67 -10.52
CA SER A 30 7.69 6.86 -9.63
C SER A 30 8.92 7.51 -10.32
N PRO A 31 9.45 7.01 -11.46
CA PRO A 31 10.65 7.60 -12.07
C PRO A 31 10.42 8.95 -12.77
N ILE A 32 9.17 9.30 -13.06
CA ILE A 32 8.81 10.48 -13.88
C ILE A 32 7.98 11.52 -13.12
N PHE A 33 7.67 11.30 -11.85
CA PHE A 33 6.87 12.21 -11.05
C PHE A 33 7.51 13.60 -10.88
N GLY A 34 8.84 13.66 -10.78
CA GLY A 34 9.56 14.94 -10.75
C GLY A 34 9.39 15.73 -12.06
N ILE A 35 9.36 15.03 -13.20
CA ILE A 35 9.13 15.63 -14.52
C ILE A 35 7.71 16.18 -14.60
N PHE A 36 6.71 15.42 -14.13
CA PHE A 36 5.33 15.91 -14.00
C PHE A 36 5.27 17.25 -13.26
N ILE A 37 5.92 17.33 -12.09
CA ILE A 37 5.93 18.54 -11.26
C ILE A 37 6.51 19.73 -12.04
N LEU A 38 7.66 19.57 -12.69
CA LEU A 38 8.32 20.66 -13.41
C LEU A 38 7.55 21.13 -14.64
N GLU A 39 6.96 20.19 -15.39
CA GLU A 39 6.31 20.50 -16.66
C GLU A 39 4.86 20.97 -16.52
N ASN A 40 4.16 20.55 -15.46
CA ASN A 40 2.71 20.77 -15.34
C ASN A 40 2.33 21.76 -14.23
N ILE A 41 3.25 22.10 -13.32
CA ILE A 41 2.98 23.05 -12.23
C ILE A 41 3.74 24.36 -12.51
N PRO A 42 3.04 25.46 -12.82
CA PRO A 42 3.68 26.74 -13.10
C PRO A 42 4.60 27.20 -11.96
N GLY A 43 5.84 27.56 -12.31
CA GLY A 43 6.84 28.03 -11.35
C GLY A 43 7.47 26.94 -10.48
N ALA A 44 7.14 25.67 -10.70
CA ALA A 44 7.78 24.58 -9.99
C ALA A 44 9.25 24.43 -10.38
N ASN A 45 10.07 24.07 -9.40
CA ASN A 45 11.51 23.91 -9.51
C ASN A 45 11.99 22.74 -8.65
N LEU A 46 13.31 22.55 -8.54
CA LEU A 46 13.88 21.48 -7.71
C LEU A 46 13.50 21.59 -6.22
N GLU A 47 13.37 22.82 -5.70
CA GLU A 47 12.90 23.07 -4.34
C GLU A 47 11.46 22.57 -4.15
N THR A 48 10.60 22.76 -5.17
CA THR A 48 9.20 22.27 -5.14
C THR A 48 9.15 20.75 -5.03
N ILE A 49 9.96 20.04 -5.82
CA ILE A 49 10.05 18.57 -5.76
C ILE A 49 10.54 18.10 -4.38
N GLY A 50 11.63 18.71 -3.88
CA GLY A 50 12.19 18.37 -2.58
C GLY A 50 11.21 18.64 -1.43
N THR A 51 10.52 19.77 -1.49
CA THR A 51 9.51 20.16 -0.49
C THR A 51 8.31 19.22 -0.51
N ALA A 52 7.82 18.85 -1.69
CA ALA A 52 6.75 17.86 -1.84
C ALA A 52 7.10 16.53 -1.16
N ALA A 53 8.31 16.01 -1.41
CA ALA A 53 8.80 14.80 -0.75
C ALA A 53 8.94 14.98 0.78
N ALA A 54 9.46 16.12 1.23
CA ALA A 54 9.59 16.42 2.66
C ALA A 54 8.22 16.48 3.36
N VAL A 55 7.24 17.14 2.75
CA VAL A 55 5.87 17.24 3.27
C VAL A 55 5.23 15.87 3.43
N TYR A 56 5.37 14.98 2.44
CA TYR A 56 4.93 13.59 2.54
C TYR A 56 5.56 12.87 3.75
N TRP A 57 6.89 12.94 3.90
CA TRP A 57 7.59 12.24 4.98
C TRP A 57 7.31 12.83 6.35
N ILE A 58 7.20 14.15 6.48
CA ILE A 58 6.80 14.83 7.70
C ILE A 58 5.40 14.34 8.12
N ALA A 59 4.43 14.40 7.21
CA ALA A 59 3.08 13.91 7.47
C ALA A 59 3.09 12.45 7.93
N ARG A 60 3.91 11.61 7.28
CA ARG A 60 4.07 10.20 7.62
C ARG A 60 4.67 9.99 9.02
N ILE A 61 5.74 10.68 9.37
CA ILE A 61 6.43 10.56 10.67
C ILE A 61 5.48 10.94 11.82
N PHE A 62 4.72 12.02 11.68
CA PHE A 62 3.79 12.46 12.72
C PHE A 62 2.55 11.56 12.85
N SER A 63 2.11 10.92 11.77
CA SER A 63 0.90 10.09 11.76
C SER A 63 1.16 8.63 12.13
N VAL A 64 2.32 8.06 11.78
CA VAL A 64 2.57 6.61 11.90
C VAL A 64 2.55 6.11 13.34
N VAL A 65 3.16 6.83 14.29
CA VAL A 65 3.22 6.40 15.70
C VAL A 65 1.83 6.40 16.35
N PRO A 66 1.03 7.48 16.27
CA PRO A 66 -0.35 7.46 16.76
C PRO A 66 -1.20 6.36 16.13
N ILE A 67 -1.08 6.13 14.82
CA ILE A 67 -1.85 5.11 14.12
C ILE A 67 -1.48 3.71 14.62
N CYS A 68 -0.18 3.38 14.68
CA CYS A 68 0.26 2.08 15.18
C CYS A 68 -0.19 1.85 16.64
N TRP A 69 -0.13 2.89 17.49
CA TRP A 69 -0.60 2.79 18.86
C TRP A 69 -2.10 2.49 18.95
N VAL A 70 -2.91 2.98 18.02
CA VAL A 70 -4.34 2.65 17.93
C VAL A 70 -4.55 1.20 17.45
N LEU A 71 -3.78 0.76 16.44
CA LEU A 71 -3.85 -0.62 15.93
C LEU A 71 -3.46 -1.63 17.02
N ASP A 72 -2.37 -1.39 17.75
CA ASP A 72 -1.89 -2.31 18.80
C ASP A 72 -2.87 -2.47 19.99
N ARG A 73 -3.82 -1.54 20.16
CA ARG A 73 -4.81 -1.57 21.25
C ARG A 73 -5.96 -2.53 21.00
N VAL A 74 -6.27 -2.83 19.75
CA VAL A 74 -7.42 -3.66 19.41
C VAL A 74 -7.00 -5.11 19.33
N ARG A 75 -7.68 -5.99 20.07
CA ARG A 75 -7.41 -7.43 20.00
C ARG A 75 -8.03 -7.99 18.72
N GLY A 76 -7.22 -8.29 17.71
CA GLY A 76 -7.71 -8.94 16.50
C GLY A 76 -6.78 -8.80 15.30
N GLU A 77 -7.41 -8.84 14.12
CA GLU A 77 -6.84 -8.49 12.80
C GLU A 77 -7.70 -7.43 12.09
N LYS A 78 -8.79 -7.01 12.74
CA LYS A 78 -9.90 -6.35 12.04
C LYS A 78 -9.56 -4.91 11.77
N ASP A 79 -8.98 -4.26 12.75
CA ASP A 79 -8.46 -2.91 12.70
C ASP A 79 -7.29 -2.82 11.72
N GLU A 80 -6.33 -3.76 11.71
CA GLU A 80 -5.29 -3.77 10.68
C GLU A 80 -5.87 -4.03 9.29
N TYR A 81 -6.86 -4.93 9.18
CA TYR A 81 -7.59 -5.15 7.93
C TYR A 81 -8.26 -3.88 7.41
N TYR A 82 -9.03 -3.18 8.25
CA TYR A 82 -9.70 -1.95 7.85
C TYR A 82 -8.69 -0.83 7.59
N ALA A 83 -7.60 -0.75 8.35
CA ALA A 83 -6.56 0.24 8.14
C ALA A 83 -5.84 0.06 6.81
N VAL A 84 -5.49 -1.19 6.44
CA VAL A 84 -4.89 -1.45 5.12
C VAL A 84 -5.91 -1.20 4.01
N LEU A 85 -7.15 -1.67 4.14
CA LEU A 85 -8.18 -1.48 3.11
C LEU A 85 -8.51 0.00 2.88
N ILE A 86 -8.79 0.75 3.94
CA ILE A 86 -9.14 2.18 3.85
C ILE A 86 -7.92 2.98 3.38
N GLY A 87 -6.73 2.68 3.91
CA GLY A 87 -5.49 3.33 3.51
C GLY A 87 -5.22 3.15 2.01
N THR A 88 -5.27 1.92 1.50
CA THR A 88 -5.08 1.62 0.08
C THR A 88 -6.19 2.25 -0.77
N LEU A 89 -7.44 2.19 -0.33
CA LEU A 89 -8.56 2.76 -1.09
C LEU A 89 -8.40 4.27 -1.26
N VAL A 90 -8.11 5.00 -0.18
CA VAL A 90 -7.92 6.45 -0.25
C VAL A 90 -6.69 6.80 -1.10
N VAL A 91 -5.56 6.10 -0.88
CA VAL A 91 -4.34 6.28 -1.68
C VAL A 91 -4.61 6.03 -3.17
N SER A 92 -5.53 5.13 -3.52
CA SER A 92 -5.88 4.85 -4.92
C SER A 92 -6.57 6.01 -5.62
N PHE A 93 -7.25 6.90 -4.89
CA PHE A 93 -7.91 8.08 -5.46
C PHE A 93 -6.99 9.31 -5.52
N LEU A 94 -5.94 9.38 -4.70
CA LEU A 94 -5.03 10.53 -4.67
C LEU A 94 -4.37 10.83 -6.02
N PRO A 95 -3.99 9.85 -6.87
CA PRO A 95 -3.41 10.15 -8.17
C PRO A 95 -4.32 10.99 -9.07
N LEU A 96 -5.65 10.84 -8.97
CA LEU A 96 -6.60 11.65 -9.73
C LEU A 96 -6.55 13.13 -9.34
N LEU A 97 -6.15 13.45 -8.11
CA LEU A 97 -6.04 14.84 -7.67
C LEU A 97 -4.91 15.57 -8.40
N TYR A 98 -3.82 14.89 -8.75
CA TYR A 98 -2.70 15.50 -9.49
C TYR A 98 -3.11 16.02 -10.87
N ILE A 99 -4.18 15.48 -11.48
CA ILE A 99 -4.73 15.97 -12.75
C ILE A 99 -5.19 17.44 -12.63
N PHE A 100 -5.60 17.86 -11.42
CA PHE A 100 -6.14 19.19 -11.15
C PHE A 100 -5.16 20.09 -10.39
N VAL A 101 -3.93 19.65 -10.13
CA VAL A 101 -2.94 20.43 -9.40
C VAL A 101 -2.35 21.50 -10.33
N THR A 102 -2.54 22.77 -9.98
CA THR A 102 -2.03 23.92 -10.72
C THR A 102 -1.08 24.80 -9.89
N SER A 103 -0.76 24.40 -8.66
CA SER A 103 0.12 25.15 -7.77
C SER A 103 0.87 24.24 -6.80
N ALA A 104 2.03 24.69 -6.32
CA ALA A 104 2.83 23.97 -5.33
C ALA A 104 2.07 23.70 -4.03
N THR A 105 1.23 24.63 -3.57
CA THR A 105 0.42 24.45 -2.35
C THR A 105 -0.55 23.28 -2.49
N GLN A 106 -1.23 23.13 -3.62
CA GLN A 106 -2.12 22.00 -3.87
C GLN A 106 -1.34 20.68 -3.92
N LEU A 107 -0.16 20.67 -4.57
CA LEU A 107 0.75 19.52 -4.56
C LEU A 107 1.08 19.11 -3.12
N TYR A 108 1.48 20.05 -2.27
CA TYR A 108 1.84 19.78 -0.89
C TYR A 108 0.66 19.26 -0.06
N MET A 109 -0.56 19.74 -0.30
CA MET A 109 -1.76 19.19 0.34
C MET A 109 -1.96 17.72 -0.04
N VAL A 110 -1.84 17.38 -1.33
CA VAL A 110 -1.96 15.99 -1.79
C VAL A 110 -0.86 15.12 -1.19
N GLU A 111 0.40 15.59 -1.17
CA GLU A 111 1.52 14.86 -0.57
C GLU A 111 1.35 14.65 0.94
N PHE A 112 0.86 15.66 1.66
CA PHE A 112 0.54 15.55 3.08
C PHE A 112 -0.52 14.48 3.32
N THR A 113 -1.64 14.54 2.59
CA THR A 113 -2.71 13.54 2.68
C THR A 113 -2.17 12.14 2.35
N LYS A 114 -1.36 12.02 1.30
CA LYS A 114 -0.70 10.76 0.94
C LYS A 114 0.13 10.21 2.10
N GLY A 115 0.94 11.04 2.75
CA GLY A 115 1.75 10.65 3.90
C GLY A 115 0.93 10.08 5.07
N VAL A 116 -0.20 10.72 5.40
CA VAL A 116 -1.11 10.26 6.45
C VAL A 116 -1.74 8.89 6.13
N PHE A 117 -2.26 8.70 4.92
CA PHE A 117 -2.90 7.43 4.57
C PHE A 117 -1.91 6.28 4.34
N TYR A 118 -0.68 6.58 3.88
CA TYR A 118 0.40 5.59 3.85
C TYR A 118 0.80 5.11 5.26
N SER A 119 0.67 5.96 6.28
CA SER A 119 0.87 5.57 7.68
C SER A 119 -0.20 4.61 8.21
N MET A 120 -1.37 4.54 7.58
CA MET A 120 -2.36 3.50 7.87
C MET A 120 -2.06 2.23 7.08
N MET A 121 -1.84 2.38 5.78
CA MET A 121 -1.68 1.28 4.85
C MET A 121 -0.45 0.42 5.15
N THR A 122 0.74 1.02 5.20
CA THR A 122 2.00 0.25 5.27
C THR A 122 2.17 -0.53 6.57
N PRO A 123 1.96 0.05 7.77
CA PRO A 123 2.15 -0.69 9.01
C PRO A 123 1.12 -1.81 9.17
N ALA A 124 -0.15 -1.54 8.85
CA ALA A 124 -1.22 -2.53 8.94
C ALA A 124 -0.96 -3.74 8.02
N TRP A 125 -0.53 -3.47 6.77
CA TRP A 125 -0.11 -4.52 5.85
C TRP A 125 1.04 -5.36 6.43
N ARG A 126 2.07 -4.72 6.99
CA ARG A 126 3.24 -5.41 7.59
C ARG A 126 2.86 -6.29 8.77
N ILE A 127 1.93 -5.82 9.62
CA ILE A 127 1.41 -6.60 10.75
C ILE A 127 0.69 -7.85 10.23
N LEU A 128 -0.25 -7.70 9.29
CA LEU A 128 -0.99 -8.81 8.70
C LEU A 128 -0.05 -9.81 8.01
N PHE A 129 0.86 -9.32 7.18
CA PHE A 129 1.81 -10.17 6.46
C PHE A 129 2.66 -11.00 7.42
N THR A 130 3.25 -10.36 8.43
CA THR A 130 4.12 -11.05 9.40
C THR A 130 3.35 -12.08 10.23
N LYS A 131 2.10 -11.79 10.57
CA LYS A 131 1.25 -12.65 11.39
C LYS A 131 0.76 -13.90 10.66
N PHE A 132 0.49 -13.78 9.36
CA PHE A 132 -0.02 -14.87 8.53
C PHE A 132 1.06 -15.61 7.74
N ALA A 133 2.28 -15.08 7.67
CA ALA A 133 3.42 -15.77 7.08
C ALA A 133 3.74 -17.06 7.86
N ASP A 134 4.13 -18.11 7.14
CA ASP A 134 4.59 -19.35 7.78
C ASP A 134 5.89 -19.08 8.54
N ARG A 135 5.88 -19.28 9.86
CA ARG A 135 7.03 -19.05 10.75
C ARG A 135 8.29 -19.79 10.29
N LYS A 136 8.16 -20.94 9.64
CA LYS A 136 9.31 -21.72 9.13
C LYS A 136 9.83 -21.20 7.78
N LYS A 137 9.06 -20.36 7.09
CA LYS A 137 9.31 -19.90 5.71
C LYS A 137 9.04 -18.39 5.55
N VAL A 138 9.27 -17.61 6.59
CA VAL A 138 9.04 -16.15 6.59
C VAL A 138 9.90 -15.49 5.50
N GLY A 139 11.19 -15.85 5.44
CA GLY A 139 12.09 -15.34 4.39
C GLY A 139 11.60 -15.65 2.99
N PHE A 140 11.16 -16.88 2.72
CA PHE A 140 10.59 -17.25 1.42
C PHE A 140 9.33 -16.45 1.07
N SER A 141 8.45 -16.19 2.04
CA SER A 141 7.23 -15.40 1.82
C SER A 141 7.57 -13.97 1.41
N TRP A 142 8.51 -13.32 2.10
CA TRP A 142 9.04 -12.01 1.73
C TRP A 142 9.77 -12.02 0.39
N SER A 143 10.53 -13.08 0.06
CA SER A 143 11.20 -13.17 -1.24
C SER A 143 10.22 -13.26 -2.41
N ILE A 144 9.08 -13.96 -2.26
CA ILE A 144 8.06 -14.01 -3.31
C ILE A 144 7.39 -12.63 -3.48
N GLU A 145 7.14 -11.92 -2.38
CA GLU A 145 6.62 -10.57 -2.41
C GLU A 145 7.61 -9.60 -3.09
N ASP A 146 8.88 -9.63 -2.71
CA ASP A 146 9.95 -8.78 -3.25
C ASP A 146 10.14 -8.99 -4.76
N ILE A 147 10.14 -10.24 -5.23
CA ILE A 147 10.16 -10.55 -6.68
C ILE A 147 8.92 -9.97 -7.37
N GLY A 148 7.74 -10.11 -6.75
CA GLY A 148 6.49 -9.56 -7.28
C GLY A 148 6.53 -8.05 -7.44
N ILE A 149 6.98 -7.33 -6.41
CA ILE A 149 7.16 -5.88 -6.43
C ILE A 149 8.21 -5.48 -7.47
N GLY A 150 9.33 -6.20 -7.53
CA GLY A 150 10.41 -5.93 -8.50
C GLY A 150 9.92 -6.02 -9.94
N VAL A 151 9.22 -7.10 -10.29
CA VAL A 151 8.63 -7.27 -11.63
C VAL A 151 7.58 -6.20 -11.93
N ALA A 152 6.67 -5.94 -10.98
CA ALA A 152 5.64 -4.92 -11.12
C ALA A 152 6.24 -3.53 -11.36
N THR A 153 7.21 -3.13 -10.53
CA THR A 153 7.85 -1.82 -10.59
C THR A 153 8.72 -1.66 -11.83
N ALA A 154 9.50 -2.68 -12.20
CA ALA A 154 10.36 -2.61 -13.39
C ALA A 154 9.55 -2.48 -14.69
N THR A 155 8.49 -3.29 -14.83
CA THR A 155 7.65 -3.25 -16.03
C THR A 155 6.83 -1.97 -16.09
N SER A 156 6.22 -1.56 -14.98
CA SER A 156 5.45 -0.31 -14.91
C SER A 156 6.31 0.94 -15.11
N ALA A 157 7.55 1.00 -14.61
CA ALA A 157 8.43 2.14 -14.86
C ALA A 157 8.67 2.35 -16.36
N TYR A 158 8.90 1.26 -17.10
CA TYR A 158 9.06 1.32 -18.56
C TYR A 158 7.78 1.77 -19.26
N PHE A 159 6.64 1.11 -18.98
CA PHE A 159 5.37 1.47 -19.63
C PHE A 159 4.87 2.85 -19.22
N GLY A 160 5.11 3.26 -17.98
CA GLY A 160 4.73 4.56 -17.44
C GLY A 160 5.39 5.71 -18.19
N ALA A 161 6.68 5.60 -18.47
CA ALA A 161 7.40 6.56 -19.32
C ALA A 161 6.78 6.65 -20.73
N LEU A 162 6.56 5.50 -21.39
CA LEU A 162 5.95 5.47 -22.73
C LEU A 162 4.52 6.03 -22.76
N ILE A 163 3.74 5.76 -21.71
CA ILE A 163 2.36 6.25 -21.62
C ILE A 163 2.35 7.76 -21.39
N ALA A 164 3.19 8.27 -20.48
CA ALA A 164 3.29 9.69 -20.20
C ALA A 164 3.72 10.47 -21.45
N GLU A 165 4.70 9.97 -22.21
CA GLU A 165 5.19 10.60 -23.43
C GLU A 165 4.11 10.64 -24.53
N LYS A 166 3.36 9.55 -24.73
CA LYS A 166 2.38 9.44 -25.83
C LYS A 166 1.00 10.00 -25.50
N PHE A 167 0.56 9.85 -24.25
CA PHE A 167 -0.82 10.13 -23.82
C PHE A 167 -0.90 11.19 -22.72
N GLY A 168 0.24 11.65 -22.19
CA GLY A 168 0.31 12.65 -21.14
C GLY A 168 0.09 12.10 -19.72
N PHE A 169 0.42 12.94 -18.75
CA PHE A 169 0.24 12.62 -17.32
C PHE A 169 -1.22 12.37 -16.88
N PRO A 170 -2.26 13.05 -17.42
CA PRO A 170 -3.63 12.77 -17.01
C PRO A 170 -4.05 11.30 -17.23
N VAL A 171 -3.70 10.73 -18.39
CA VAL A 171 -3.96 9.31 -18.70
C VAL A 171 -3.16 8.40 -17.77
N LEU A 172 -1.90 8.74 -17.51
CA LEU A 172 -1.05 8.01 -16.58
C LEU A 172 -1.67 7.96 -15.17
N PHE A 173 -2.11 9.09 -14.61
CA PHE A 173 -2.72 9.15 -13.28
C PHE A 173 -4.00 8.34 -13.19
N MET A 174 -4.84 8.35 -14.23
CA MET A 174 -6.02 7.48 -14.28
C MET A 174 -5.64 6.00 -14.21
N LEU A 175 -4.60 5.58 -14.93
CA LEU A 175 -4.11 4.19 -14.87
C LEU A 175 -3.52 3.84 -13.50
N VAL A 176 -2.73 4.73 -12.89
CA VAL A 176 -2.21 4.55 -11.53
C VAL A 176 -3.36 4.30 -10.56
N SER A 177 -4.42 5.13 -10.65
CA SER A 177 -5.62 4.99 -9.82
C SER A 177 -6.38 3.69 -10.06
N VAL A 178 -6.60 3.30 -11.33
CA VAL A 178 -7.29 2.04 -11.65
C VAL A 178 -6.52 0.84 -11.12
N MET A 179 -5.19 0.79 -11.31
CA MET A 179 -4.36 -0.30 -10.79
C MET A 179 -4.40 -0.37 -9.25
N SER A 180 -4.34 0.78 -8.59
CA SER A 180 -4.42 0.85 -7.13
C SER A 180 -5.81 0.47 -6.59
N LEU A 181 -6.88 0.80 -7.32
CA LEU A 181 -8.24 0.35 -6.99
C LEU A 181 -8.40 -1.16 -7.14
N VAL A 182 -7.77 -1.76 -8.15
CA VAL A 182 -7.72 -3.22 -8.30
C VAL A 182 -6.98 -3.85 -7.11
N ALA A 183 -5.90 -3.25 -6.62
CA ALA A 183 -5.23 -3.71 -5.39
C ALA A 183 -6.20 -3.71 -4.19
N SER A 184 -6.91 -2.59 -4.00
CA SER A 184 -7.91 -2.45 -2.93
C SER A 184 -9.04 -3.47 -3.06
N TYR A 185 -9.48 -3.80 -4.28
CA TYR A 185 -10.46 -4.85 -4.53
C TYR A 185 -9.95 -6.22 -4.05
N PHE A 186 -8.69 -6.58 -4.30
CA PHE A 186 -8.13 -7.82 -3.77
C PHE A 186 -8.10 -7.85 -2.24
N LEU A 187 -7.78 -6.72 -1.59
CA LEU A 187 -7.84 -6.63 -0.13
C LEU A 187 -9.24 -6.92 0.42
N THR A 188 -10.33 -6.60 -0.28
CA THR A 188 -11.69 -6.95 0.19
C THR A 188 -11.89 -8.46 0.40
N ARG A 189 -11.11 -9.30 -0.30
CA ARG A 189 -11.16 -10.76 -0.17
C ARG A 189 -10.52 -11.27 1.11
N LEU A 190 -9.65 -10.49 1.77
CA LEU A 190 -8.96 -10.87 3.01
C LEU A 190 -9.94 -11.22 4.14
N TYR A 191 -11.06 -10.51 4.24
CA TYR A 191 -12.09 -10.76 5.26
C TYR A 191 -12.82 -12.09 5.06
N ARG A 192 -12.86 -12.59 3.82
CA ARG A 192 -13.57 -13.83 3.45
C ARG A 192 -12.74 -15.08 3.71
N GLU A 193 -11.42 -14.95 3.85
CA GLU A 193 -10.56 -16.06 4.17
C GLU A 193 -10.72 -16.42 5.66
N GLU A 194 -11.32 -17.59 5.92
CA GLU A 194 -11.82 -18.08 7.22
C GLU A 194 -10.83 -18.02 8.42
N LYS A 195 -9.56 -17.67 8.20
CA LYS A 195 -8.49 -17.64 9.22
C LYS A 195 -8.54 -16.42 10.14
N ILE A 196 -9.00 -15.24 9.70
CA ILE A 196 -9.21 -14.08 10.60
C ILE A 196 -10.25 -14.43 11.67
N ASN A 197 -11.33 -15.12 11.27
CA ASN A 197 -12.38 -15.58 12.18
C ASN A 197 -11.95 -16.78 13.06
N ARG A 198 -11.09 -17.69 12.55
CA ARG A 198 -10.60 -18.86 13.31
C ARG A 198 -9.68 -18.48 14.46
N SER A 199 -8.80 -17.48 14.26
CA SER A 199 -7.98 -16.89 15.34
C SER A 199 -8.88 -16.36 16.48
N GLN A 200 -9.93 -15.61 16.14
CA GLN A 200 -10.88 -15.07 17.12
C GLN A 200 -11.68 -16.17 17.85
N ARG A 201 -12.08 -17.25 17.15
CA ARG A 201 -12.78 -18.39 17.76
C ARG A 201 -11.87 -19.20 18.69
N LEU A 202 -10.61 -19.42 18.31
CA LEU A 202 -9.63 -20.12 19.14
C LEU A 202 -9.29 -19.31 20.40
N LEU A 203 -9.05 -18.00 20.27
CA LEU A 203 -8.84 -17.11 21.42
C LEU A 203 -10.04 -17.09 22.37
N LYS A 204 -11.27 -17.04 21.83
CA LYS A 204 -12.50 -17.16 22.65
C LYS A 204 -12.62 -18.52 23.33
N SER A 205 -12.21 -19.61 22.68
CA SER A 205 -12.27 -20.96 23.24
C SER A 205 -11.21 -21.19 24.32
N ILE A 206 -9.99 -20.69 24.11
CA ILE A 206 -8.91 -20.72 25.12
C ILE A 206 -9.30 -19.87 26.34
N ARG A 207 -9.90 -18.68 26.14
CA ARG A 207 -10.38 -17.83 27.25
C ARG A 207 -11.53 -18.45 28.05
N LYS A 208 -12.31 -19.36 27.44
CA LYS A 208 -13.31 -20.17 28.18
C LYS A 208 -12.67 -21.30 28.99
N LEU A 209 -11.51 -21.80 28.55
CA LEU A 209 -10.79 -22.90 29.20
C LEU A 209 -9.85 -22.43 30.31
N ILE A 210 -9.44 -21.16 30.29
CA ILE A 210 -8.62 -20.56 31.35
C ILE A 210 -9.53 -19.59 32.14
N PRO A 211 -10.10 -20.02 33.28
CA PRO A 211 -10.91 -19.16 34.12
C PRO A 211 -9.98 -18.22 34.90
N PHE A 212 -9.51 -17.15 34.27
CA PHE A 212 -8.89 -16.06 35.02
C PHE A 212 -10.02 -15.28 35.72
N ARG A 213 -10.10 -15.48 37.04
CA ARG A 213 -10.60 -14.48 38.00
C ARG A 213 -9.76 -13.22 37.90
#